data_AF-A0A1S1MU03-F1
#
_entry.id   AF-A0A1S1MU03-F1
#
_cell.length_a   1.000
_cell.length_b   1.000
_cell.length_c   1.000
_cell.angle_alpha   90.00
_cell.angle_beta   90.00
_cell.angle_gamma   90.00
#
_symmetry.space_group_name_H-M   'P 1'
#
loop_
_entity.id
_entity.type
_entity.pdbx_description
1 polymer ?
#
loop_
_entity_poly.entity_id
_entity_poly.type
_entity_poly.pdbx_seq_one_letter_code
_entity_poly.pdbx_strand_id
1 'polypeptide(L)' 'MSYNLCNLPRQEKYQIQLDYEASFWAYQIKRGKNTREAVYEAINSRPISEQATLKQRFEYYLSIMLAG' A
#
# COMPACT_ATOMS: atom_id res chain seq x y z
N MET A 1 -7.44 -25.35 1.32
CA MET A 1 -8.52 -24.45 1.78
C MET A 1 -8.44 -23.16 0.99
N SER A 2 -9.46 -22.83 0.19
CA SER A 2 -9.51 -21.57 -0.56
C SER A 2 -10.18 -20.47 0.27
N TYR A 3 -9.56 -19.30 0.37
CA TYR A 3 -10.15 -18.12 1.00
C TYR A 3 -10.73 -17.20 -0.09
N ASN A 4 -12.05 -17.03 -0.11
CA ASN A 4 -12.72 -16.28 -1.18
C ASN A 4 -12.81 -14.78 -0.86
N LEU A 5 -11.92 -14.01 -1.48
CA LEU A 5 -11.87 -12.55 -1.35
C LEU A 5 -13.14 -11.85 -1.86
N CYS A 6 -13.86 -12.48 -2.80
CA CYS A 6 -15.09 -11.91 -3.38
C CYS A 6 -16.26 -11.92 -2.39
N ASN A 7 -16.24 -12.75 -1.35
CA ASN A 7 -17.30 -12.83 -0.35
C ASN A 7 -17.08 -11.89 0.83
N LEU A 8 -15.95 -11.18 0.88
CA LEU A 8 -15.64 -10.29 2.00
C LEU A 8 -16.55 -9.05 2.02
N PRO A 9 -16.81 -8.50 3.22
CA PRO A 9 -17.43 -7.20 3.39
C PRO A 9 -16.68 -6.11 2.59
N ARG A 10 -17.42 -5.08 2.16
CA ARG A 10 -16.85 -3.96 1.39
C ARG A 10 -15.66 -3.29 2.08
N GLN A 11 -15.73 -3.17 3.41
CA GLN A 11 -14.66 -2.59 4.21
C GLN A 11 -13.37 -3.41 4.13
N GLU A 12 -13.45 -4.73 4.21
CA GLU A 12 -12.28 -5.61 4.13
C GLU A 12 -11.68 -5.62 2.72
N LYS A 13 -12.52 -5.66 1.68
CA LYS A 13 -12.06 -5.49 0.29
C LYS A 13 -11.32 -4.18 0.10
N TYR A 14 -11.80 -3.12 0.73
CA TYR A 14 -11.19 -1.82 0.66
C TYR A 14 -9.81 -1.79 1.35
N GLN A 15 -9.67 -2.41 2.51
CA GLN A 15 -8.38 -2.57 3.18
C GLN A 15 -7.38 -3.34 2.30
N ILE A 16 -7.82 -4.42 1.64
CA ILE A 16 -6.99 -5.18 0.70
C ILE A 16 -6.51 -4.30 -0.47
N GLN A 17 -7.38 -3.41 -0.96
CA GLN A 17 -7.01 -2.48 -2.02
C GLN A 17 -5.93 -1.48 -1.56
N LEU A 18 -6.05 -0.93 -0.36
CA LEU A 18 -5.04 -0.03 0.21
C LEU A 18 -3.71 -0.75 0.41
N ASP A 19 -3.73 -1.99 0.89
CA ASP A 19 -2.54 -2.83 1.05
C ASP A 19 -1.86 -3.11 -0.30
N TYR A 20 -2.66 -3.40 -1.33
CA TYR A 20 -2.15 -3.59 -2.69
C TYR A 20 -1.47 -2.32 -3.21
N GLU A 21 -2.10 -1.15 -3.10
CA GLU A 21 -1.53 0.13 -3.53
C GLU A 21 -0.20 0.43 -2.82
N ALA A 22 -0.15 0.25 -1.50
CA ALA A 22 1.06 0.45 -0.70
C ALA A 22 2.20 -0.49 -1.13
N SER A 23 1.89 -1.77 -1.36
CA SER A 23 2.88 -2.75 -1.83
C SER A 23 3.40 -2.43 -3.22
N PHE A 24 2.54 -1.91 -4.10
CA PHE A 24 2.92 -1.54 -5.45
C PHE A 24 3.86 -0.34 -5.48
N TRP A 25 3.63 0.67 -4.64
CA TRP A 25 4.56 1.79 -4.49
C TRP A 25 5.94 1.34 -3.98
N ALA A 26 5.98 0.46 -2.96
CA ALA A 26 7.23 -0.11 -2.50
C ALA A 26 8.00 -0.85 -3.62
N TYR A 27 7.27 -1.61 -4.45
CA TYR A 27 7.84 -2.29 -5.61
C TYR A 27 8.40 -1.31 -6.65
N GLN A 28 7.69 -0.21 -6.93
CA GLN A 28 8.16 0.81 -7.87
C GLN A 28 9.46 1.47 -7.40
N ILE A 29 9.60 1.72 -6.09
CA ILE A 29 10.84 2.25 -5.50
C ILE A 29 11.97 1.24 -5.63
N LYS A 30 11.73 -0.05 -5.32
CA LYS A 30 12.74 -1.12 -5.50
C LYS A 30 13.23 -1.20 -6.95
N ARG A 31 12.37 -0.90 -7.92
CA ARG A 31 12.70 -0.90 -9.36
C ARG A 31 13.25 0.44 -9.86
N GLY A 32 13.41 1.45 -9.02
CA GLY A 32 13.87 2.79 -9.40
C GLY A 32 12.91 3.55 -10.33
N LYS A 33 11.62 3.15 -10.36
CA LYS A 33 10.59 3.76 -11.22
C LYS A 33 9.80 4.86 -10.53
N ASN A 34 9.97 5.01 -9.22
CA ASN A 34 9.28 6.01 -8.41
C ASN A 34 10.19 6.41 -7.23
N THR A 35 9.94 7.57 -6.63
CA THR A 35 10.67 8.06 -5.46
C THR A 35 9.79 8.06 -4.22
N ARG A 36 10.43 8.12 -3.06
CA ARG A 36 9.71 8.11 -1.77
C ARG A 36 8.87 9.37 -1.60
N GLU A 37 9.37 10.50 -2.09
CA GLU A 37 8.70 11.81 -2.04
C GLU A 37 7.40 11.79 -2.86
N ALA A 38 7.47 11.30 -4.11
CA ALA A 38 6.30 11.20 -4.98
C ALA A 38 5.22 10.26 -4.40
N VAL A 39 5.63 9.20 -3.71
CA VAL A 39 4.69 8.32 -2.99
C VAL A 39 4.04 9.05 -1.80
N TYR A 40 4.79 9.81 -1.02
CA TYR A 40 4.20 10.59 0.08
C TYR A 40 3.27 11.69 -0.41
N GLU A 41 3.57 12.36 -1.53
CA GLU A 41 2.65 13.30 -2.17
C GLU A 41 1.36 12.61 -2.58
N ALA A 42 1.46 11.42 -3.21
CA ALA A 42 0.30 10.61 -3.55
C ALA A 42 -0.52 10.21 -2.32
N ILE A 43 0.13 9.80 -1.22
CA ILE A 43 -0.55 9.49 0.05
C ILE A 43 -1.24 10.72 0.61
N ASN A 44 -0.58 11.87 0.64
CA ASN A 44 -1.13 13.11 1.20
C ASN A 44 -2.31 13.65 0.38
N SER A 45 -2.42 13.29 -0.91
CA SER A 45 -3.58 13.62 -1.75
C SER A 45 -4.83 12.79 -1.45
N ARG A 46 -4.71 11.70 -0.68
CA ARG A 46 -5.83 10.81 -0.29
C ARG A 46 -6.61 11.38 0.90
N PRO A 47 -7.85 10.90 1.15
CA PRO A 47 -8.59 11.22 2.36
C PRO A 47 -7.80 10.93 3.63
N ILE A 48 -7.91 11.81 4.64
CA ILE A 48 -7.17 11.73 5.91
C ILE A 48 -7.33 10.37 6.60
N SER A 49 -8.52 9.75 6.49
CA SER A 49 -8.82 8.42 7.03
C SER A 49 -7.91 7.31 6.50
N GLU A 50 -7.34 7.48 5.30
CA GLU A 50 -6.53 6.47 4.62
C GLU A 50 -5.03 6.76 4.73
N GLN A 51 -4.65 8.03 4.92
CA GLN A 51 -3.25 8.47 4.90
C GLN A 51 -2.39 7.72 5.91
N ALA A 52 -2.89 7.57 7.15
CA ALA A 52 -2.16 6.89 8.21
C ALA A 52 -1.92 5.40 7.88
N THR A 53 -2.95 4.71 7.40
CA THR A 53 -2.89 3.30 7.01
C THR A 53 -1.96 3.10 5.83
N LEU A 54 -2.11 3.90 4.77
CA LEU A 54 -1.28 3.82 3.58
C LEU A 54 0.20 4.08 3.90
N LYS A 55 0.49 5.10 4.72
CA LYS A 55 1.85 5.39 5.16
C LYS A 55 2.46 4.22 5.93
N GLN A 56 1.75 3.67 6.91
CA GLN A 56 2.24 2.55 7.71
C GLN A 56 2.50 1.30 6.85
N ARG A 57 1.57 0.96 5.96
CA ARG A 57 1.68 -0.20 5.07
C ARG A 57 2.80 -0.03 4.05
N PHE A 58 2.93 1.15 3.48
CA PHE A 58 3.99 1.47 2.54
C PHE A 58 5.37 1.29 3.17
N GLU A 59 5.60 1.85 4.37
CA GLU A 59 6.85 1.68 5.10
C GLU A 59 7.15 0.20 5.41
N TYR A 60 6.13 -0.53 5.84
CA TYR A 60 6.23 -1.97 6.10
C TYR A 60 6.69 -2.73 4.85
N TYR A 61 5.99 -2.56 3.72
CA TYR A 61 6.36 -3.25 2.47
C TYR A 61 7.72 -2.79 1.93
N LEU A 62 8.05 -1.51 2.05
CA LEU A 62 9.35 -1.00 1.65
C LEU A 62 10.47 -1.63 2.47
N SER A 63 10.30 -1.75 3.78
CA SER A 63 11.28 -2.40 4.66
C SER A 63 11.50 -3.86 4.27
N ILE A 64 10.44 -4.62 3.97
CA ILE A 64 10.53 -6.02 3.56
C ILE A 64 11.23 -6.13 2.21
N MET A 65 10.90 -5.26 1.26
CA MET A 65 11.45 -5.32 -0.09
C MET A 65 12.91 -4.87 -0.18
N LEU A 66 13.37 -3.99 0.71
CA LEU A 66 14.76 -3.52 0.75
C LEU A 66 15.66 -4.35 1.68
N ALA A 67 15.09 -5.09 2.63
CA ALA A 67 15.84 -5.98 3.52
C ALA A 67 16.32 -7.30 2.85
N GLY A 68 15.95 -7.54 1.58
CA GLY A 68 16.34 -8.72 0.81
C GLY A 68 16.92 -8.36 -0.55
#